data_AF-A0A1F4SVG1-F1
#
_entry.id   AF-A0A1F4SVG1-F1
#
_cell.length_a   1.000
_cell.length_b   1.000
_cell.length_c   1.000
_cell.angle_alpha   90.00
_cell.angle_beta   90.00
_cell.angle_gamma   90.00
#
_symmetry.space_group_name_H-M   'P 1'
#
loop_
_entity.id
_entity.type
_entity.pdbx_description
1 polymer ?
#
loop_
_entity_poly.entity_id
_entity_poly.type
_entity_poly.pdbx_seq_one_letter_code
_entity_poly.pdbx_strand_id
1 'polypeptide(L)'
;MDIIHTNERMRQQLADFFDVYSALTAQGKAAFQVQIGSVLAKSDERTRKIYAGMINAAENKLSIPETIESLKKELSLAKNNEFMF
;
A
#
# COMPACT_ATOMS: atom_id res chain seq x y z
N MET A 1 0.98 -20.21 -10.87
CA MET A 1 1.23 -19.60 -9.54
C MET A 1 -0.12 -19.27 -8.94
N ASP A 2 -0.47 -20.01 -7.88
CA ASP A 2 -1.81 -20.08 -7.32
C ASP A 2 -2.18 -18.78 -6.59
N ILE A 3 -3.32 -18.19 -6.93
CA ILE A 3 -3.81 -16.89 -6.44
C ILE A 3 -4.01 -16.90 -4.90
N ILE A 4 -4.13 -18.10 -4.31
CA ILE A 4 -4.35 -18.30 -2.88
C ILE A 4 -3.08 -18.02 -2.05
N HIS A 5 -1.89 -18.41 -2.53
CA HIS A 5 -0.61 -18.14 -1.83
C HIS A 5 -0.26 -16.64 -1.80
N THR A 6 -0.67 -15.89 -2.82
CA THR A 6 -0.44 -14.45 -2.91
C THR A 6 -1.25 -13.68 -1.86
N ASN A 7 -2.40 -14.20 -1.43
CA ASN A 7 -3.29 -13.52 -0.50
C ASN A 7 -2.77 -13.58 0.95
N GLU A 8 -2.26 -14.73 1.38
CA GLU A 8 -1.80 -14.93 2.76
C GLU A 8 -0.49 -14.18 3.05
N ARG A 9 0.48 -14.28 2.13
CA ARG A 9 1.74 -13.51 2.22
C ARG A 9 1.50 -12.01 2.25
N MET A 10 0.58 -11.53 1.41
CA MET A 10 0.24 -10.10 1.36
C MET A 10 -0.45 -9.63 2.64
N ARG A 11 -1.32 -10.44 3.24
CA ARG A 11 -1.91 -10.15 4.56
C ARG A 11 -0.84 -10.07 5.65
N GLN A 12 0.10 -11.00 5.69
CA GLN A 12 1.20 -10.98 6.65
C GLN A 12 2.06 -9.72 6.47
N GLN A 13 2.46 -9.40 5.23
CA GLN A 13 3.24 -8.19 4.97
C GLN A 13 2.50 -6.89 5.34
N LEU A 14 1.18 -6.85 5.17
CA LEU A 14 0.35 -5.73 5.63
C LEU A 14 0.28 -5.67 7.16
N ALA A 15 0.14 -6.82 7.83
CA ALA A 15 0.15 -6.90 9.28
C ALA A 15 1.47 -6.38 9.86
N ASP A 16 2.60 -6.88 9.34
CA ASP A 16 3.94 -6.45 9.74
C ASP A 16 4.14 -4.96 9.50
N PHE A 17 3.69 -4.45 8.34
CA PHE A 17 3.77 -3.04 8.03
C PHE A 17 2.94 -2.19 9.00
N PHE A 18 1.71 -2.59 9.30
CA PHE A 18 0.84 -1.84 10.22
C PHE A 18 1.36 -1.84 11.65
N ASP A 19 1.93 -2.95 12.11
CA ASP A 19 2.55 -3.07 13.42
C ASP A 19 3.73 -2.09 13.55
N VAL A 20 4.68 -2.17 12.61
CA VAL A 20 5.86 -1.30 12.58
C VAL A 20 5.47 0.16 12.40
N TYR A 21 4.62 0.47 11.42
CA TYR A 21 4.24 1.86 11.13
C TYR A 21 3.43 2.50 12.26
N SER A 22 2.60 1.73 12.97
CA SER A 22 1.86 2.23 14.13
C SER A 22 2.77 2.52 15.33
N ALA A 23 3.86 1.76 15.49
CA ALA A 23 4.86 1.97 16.54
C ALA A 23 5.78 3.17 16.26
N LEU A 24 5.84 3.68 15.02
CA LEU A 24 6.65 4.85 14.69
C LEU A 24 6.08 6.13 15.32
N THR A 25 6.99 6.96 15.84
CA THR A 25 6.68 8.34 16.22
C THR A 25 6.33 9.18 14.99
N ALA A 26 5.72 10.35 15.17
CA ALA A 26 5.42 11.27 14.06
C ALA A 26 6.67 11.63 13.23
N GLN A 27 7.82 11.83 13.89
CA GLN A 27 9.10 12.04 13.22
C GLN A 27 9.58 10.80 12.45
N GLY A 28 9.41 9.61 13.03
CA GLY A 28 9.74 8.35 12.36
C GLY A 28 8.90 8.12 11.10
N LYS A 29 7.61 8.43 11.16
CA LYS A 29 6.70 8.37 10.00
C LYS A 29 7.12 9.35 8.90
N ALA A 30 7.43 10.59 9.26
CA ALA A 30 7.89 11.59 8.30
C ALA A 30 9.23 11.16 7.64
N ALA A 31 10.18 10.66 8.42
CA ALA A 31 11.45 10.16 7.90
C ALA A 31 11.27 8.97 6.95
N PHE A 32 10.38 8.03 7.30
CA PHE A 32 10.00 6.92 6.44
C PHE A 32 9.39 7.40 5.13
N GLN A 33 8.43 8.34 5.17
CA GLN A 33 7.80 8.89 3.97
C GLN A 33 8.81 9.59 3.05
N VAL A 34 9.80 10.30 3.59
CA VAL A 34 10.87 10.93 2.80
C VAL A 34 11.77 9.89 2.14
N GLN A 35 12.20 8.86 2.88
CA GLN A 35 13.02 7.79 2.33
C GLN A 35 12.29 7.03 1.23
N ILE A 36 11.03 6.67 1.49
CA ILE A 36 10.23 5.93 0.52
C ILE A 36 9.84 6.79 -0.68
N GLY A 37 9.62 8.10 -0.49
CA GLY A 37 9.35 9.04 -1.57
C GLY A 37 10.46 9.05 -2.63
N SER A 38 11.72 8.91 -2.22
CA SER A 38 12.87 8.84 -3.14
C SER A 38 12.88 7.54 -3.96
N VAL A 39 12.42 6.44 -3.37
CA VAL A 39 12.26 5.14 -4.05
C VAL A 39 11.05 5.20 -4.98
N LEU A 40 9.92 5.69 -4.49
CA LEU A 40 8.67 5.82 -5.23
C LEU A 40 8.78 6.76 -6.43
N ALA A 41 9.62 7.79 -6.37
CA ALA A 41 9.87 8.69 -7.50
C ALA A 41 10.38 7.94 -8.76
N LYS A 42 11.07 6.81 -8.58
CA LYS A 42 11.61 5.97 -9.66
C LYS A 42 10.71 4.76 -9.98
N SER A 43 9.65 4.55 -9.22
CA SER A 43 8.74 3.41 -9.36
C SER A 43 7.55 3.74 -10.25
N ASP A 44 6.97 2.70 -10.85
CA ASP A 44 5.76 2.82 -11.66
C ASP A 44 4.57 3.35 -10.86
N GLU A 45 3.60 3.95 -11.56
CA GLU A 45 2.40 4.51 -10.95
C GLU A 45 1.66 3.50 -10.06
N ARG A 46 1.61 2.24 -10.49
CA ARG A 46 1.00 1.16 -9.72
C ARG A 46 1.62 1.03 -8.33
N THR A 47 2.95 1.00 -8.26
CA THR A 47 3.69 0.83 -7.02
C THR A 47 3.50 2.05 -6.10
N ARG A 48 3.48 3.26 -6.68
CA ARG A 48 3.19 4.49 -5.93
C ARG A 48 1.81 4.47 -5.29
N LYS A 49 0.78 4.07 -6.05
CA LYS A 49 -0.60 3.96 -5.57
C LYS A 49 -0.74 2.92 -4.45
N ILE A 50 -0.10 1.75 -4.61
CA ILE A 50 -0.13 0.72 -3.55
C ILE A 50 0.47 1.25 -2.24
N TYR A 51 1.63 1.91 -2.31
CA TYR A 51 2.25 2.48 -1.11
C TYR A 51 1.44 3.61 -0.48
N ALA A 52 0.86 4.50 -1.30
CA ALA A 52 -0.03 5.55 -0.81
C ALA A 52 -1.25 4.95 -0.09
N GLY A 53 -1.87 3.92 -0.68
CA GLY A 53 -2.99 3.20 -0.06
C GLY A 53 -2.61 2.51 1.25
N MET A 54 -1.44 1.89 1.33
CA MET A 54 -0.94 1.27 2.57
C MET A 54 -0.71 2.29 3.69
N ILE A 55 -0.08 3.43 3.38
CA ILE A 55 0.14 4.51 4.35
C ILE A 55 -1.19 5.08 4.83
N ASN A 56 -2.09 5.39 3.89
CA ASN A 56 -3.41 5.91 4.24
C ASN A 56 -4.21 4.94 5.12
N ALA A 57 -4.15 3.65 4.81
CA ALA A 57 -4.80 2.62 5.62
C ALA A 57 -4.22 2.54 7.04
N ALA A 58 -2.90 2.63 7.19
CA ALA A 58 -2.25 2.65 8.49
C ALA A 58 -2.60 3.90 9.30
N GLU A 59 -2.70 5.08 8.66
CA GLU A 59 -3.10 6.33 9.32
C GLU A 59 -4.57 6.33 9.76
N ASN A 60 -5.46 5.74 8.94
CA ASN A 60 -6.88 5.61 9.24
C ASN A 60 -7.23 4.37 10.07
N LYS A 61 -6.22 3.57 10.47
CA LYS A 61 -6.39 2.32 11.22
C LYS A 61 -7.36 1.33 10.56
N LEU A 62 -7.34 1.26 9.23
CA LEU A 62 -8.17 0.32 8.48
C LEU A 62 -7.74 -1.11 8.76
N SER A 63 -8.69 -2.04 8.67
CA SER A 63 -8.39 -3.46 8.79
C SER A 63 -7.61 -3.95 7.55
N ILE A 64 -6.82 -5.01 7.70
CA ILE A 64 -6.15 -5.68 6.57
C ILE A 64 -7.14 -6.03 5.43
N PRO A 65 -8.32 -6.64 5.66
CA PRO A 65 -9.27 -6.91 4.58
C PRO A 65 -9.76 -5.65 3.86
N GLU A 66 -10.06 -4.57 4.60
CA GLU A 66 -10.48 -3.28 4.02
C GLU A 66 -9.37 -2.65 3.18
N THR A 67 -8.13 -2.75 3.65
CA THR A 67 -6.95 -2.28 2.93
C THR A 67 -6.77 -3.03 1.61
N ILE A 68 -6.88 -4.37 1.64
CA ILE A 68 -6.78 -5.20 0.45
C ILE A 68 -7.88 -4.86 -0.56
N GLU A 69 -9.11 -4.65 -0.09
CA GLU A 69 -10.23 -4.26 -0.95
C GLU A 69 -10.02 -2.89 -1.58
N SER A 70 -9.59 -1.90 -0.79
CA SER A 70 -9.27 -0.56 -1.26
C SER A 70 -8.16 -0.58 -2.32
N LEU A 71 -7.06 -1.31 -2.05
CA LEU A 71 -5.96 -1.49 -2.99
C LEU A 71 -6.42 -2.18 -4.29
N LYS A 72 -7.26 -3.21 -4.20
CA LYS A 72 -7.84 -3.88 -5.38
C LYS A 72 -8.70 -2.92 -6.20
N LYS A 73 -9.48 -2.06 -5.54
CA LYS A 73 -10.33 -1.06 -6.20
C LYS A 73 -9.48 -0.03 -6.94
N GLU A 74 -8.47 0.53 -6.28
CA GLU A 74 -7.54 1.49 -6.91
C GLU A 74 -6.77 0.88 -8.09
N LEU A 75 -6.33 -0.37 -7.95
CA LEU A 75 -5.65 -1.10 -9.02
C LEU A 75 -6.57 -1.44 -10.19
N SER A 76 -7.84 -1.75 -9.92
CA SER A 76 -8.83 -2.05 -10.96
C SER A 76 -9.28 -0.78 -11.70
N LEU A 77 -9.39 0.34 -10.99
CA LEU A 77 -9.67 1.65 -11.58
C LEU A 77 -8.51 2.15 -12.44
N ALA A 78 -7.26 1.92 -12.02
CA ALA A 78 -6.09 2.26 -12.82
C ALA A 78 -6.09 1.52 -14.19
N LYS A 79 -6.51 0.25 -14.21
CA LYS A 79 -6.62 -0.55 -15.44
C LYS A 79 -7.70 -0.07 -16.42
N ASN A 80 -8.77 0.54 -15.93
CA ASN A 80 -9.87 1.03 -16.78
C ASN A 80 -9.56 2.39 -17.43
N ASN A 81 -8.62 3.16 -16.86
CA ASN A 81 -8.21 4.44 -17.44
C ASN A 81 -7.21 4.32 -18.60
N GLU A 82 -6.67 3.13 -18.86
CA GLU A 82 -5.77 2.86 -20.00
C GLU A 82 -6.53 2.57 -21.32
N PHE A 83 -7.87 2.53 -21.29
CA PHE A 83 -8.72 2.26 -22.47
C PHE A 83 -9.53 3.47 -22.96
N MET A 84 -9.24 4.67 -22.48
CA MET A 84 -9.84 5.92 -22.99
C MET A 84 -8.77 6.89 -23.48
N PHE A 85 -7.97 6.49 -24.47
CA PHE A 85 -7.28 7.39 -25.39
C PHE A 85 -7.14 6.72 -26.76
#